data_AF-A0A4Z2G567-F1
#
_entry.id   AF-A0A4Z2G567-F1
#
_cell.length_a   1.000
_cell.length_b   1.000
_cell.length_c   1.000
_cell.angle_alpha   90.00
_cell.angle_beta   90.00
_cell.angle_gamma   90.00
#
_symmetry.space_group_name_H-M   'P 1'
#
loop_
_entity.id
_entity.type
_entity.pdbx_description
1 polymer ?
#
loop_
_entity_poly.entity_id
_entity_poly.type
_entity_poly.pdbx_seq_one_letter_code
_entity_poly.pdbx_strand_id
1 'polypeptide(L)'
;MEDDGSTGAEAGIRGLDLGEEWKASHEALAFMSDIEPAELLKCTFPDSLVTVSEGGRDLGRFTVTVEVARRVQQPCMLLHAQSQGAINDSPCGTTVTAYLTTDLEVLEEDYHEYVKLEGHSLDRRCHMVQRDGQMLIDKVTTVGEETTTESVSHPMSVLSGLVTEGSSLLLMRLIALRKTVPEHMTFISLDQGLRIIRTTFSELAPKQMEVGDETVEVFGVERIVYSVEDGPTTWQCYFLADGHMASRVQEELKADNALYLRQHPEIRALMSDFLQFLLLRKPEDVFQFAREYFLPFASRRPPAPSLEAPPH
;
A
#
# COMPACT_ATOMS: atom_id res chain seq x y z
N MET A 1 46.72 -15.05 -48.43
CA MET A 1 45.54 -14.67 -49.23
C MET A 1 44.36 -15.23 -48.48
N GLU A 2 43.90 -14.45 -47.50
CA GLU A 2 42.77 -13.50 -47.64
C GLU A 2 41.47 -14.32 -47.55
N ASP A 3 40.84 -14.39 -46.39
CA ASP A 3 40.05 -13.35 -45.69
C ASP A 3 38.81 -12.92 -46.48
N ASP A 4 37.64 -13.29 -45.93
CA ASP A 4 36.38 -12.53 -45.72
C ASP A 4 35.28 -13.60 -45.51
N GLY A 5 34.57 -13.73 -44.39
CA GLY A 5 33.98 -12.68 -43.57
C GLY A 5 32.51 -12.52 -43.96
N SER A 6 31.62 -12.48 -42.95
CA SER A 6 30.18 -12.15 -43.02
C SER A 6 29.23 -13.34 -43.32
N THR A 7 28.09 -13.58 -42.66
CA THR A 7 27.36 -13.05 -41.48
C THR A 7 26.08 -13.88 -41.43
N GLY A 8 25.59 -14.28 -40.25
CA GLY A 8 24.30 -14.96 -40.15
C GLY A 8 23.89 -15.14 -38.69
N ALA A 9 23.54 -14.02 -38.06
CA ALA A 9 23.14 -13.86 -36.67
C ALA A 9 22.25 -14.99 -36.12
N GLU A 10 22.80 -15.78 -35.19
CA GLU A 10 22.00 -16.36 -34.11
C GLU A 10 21.69 -15.22 -33.14
N ALA A 11 20.66 -14.45 -33.48
CA ALA A 11 20.14 -13.40 -32.64
C ALA A 11 19.57 -14.03 -31.38
N GLY A 12 20.28 -13.78 -30.28
CA GLY A 12 19.86 -14.14 -28.94
C GLY A 12 18.41 -13.74 -28.71
N ILE A 13 17.64 -14.71 -28.22
CA ILE A 13 16.40 -14.46 -27.52
C ILE A 13 16.81 -13.71 -26.25
N ARG A 14 16.95 -12.38 -26.36
CA ARG A 14 17.07 -11.50 -25.20
C ARG A 14 15.84 -11.74 -24.36
N GLY A 15 16.10 -12.06 -23.09
CA GLY A 15 15.11 -12.46 -22.11
C GLY A 15 13.90 -11.54 -22.12
N LEU A 16 12.73 -12.16 -22.08
CA LEU A 16 11.62 -11.59 -21.33
C LEU A 16 12.17 -11.40 -19.92
N ASP A 17 12.34 -10.14 -19.51
CA ASP A 17 12.83 -9.75 -18.19
C ASP A 17 11.76 -10.09 -17.15
N LEU A 18 11.63 -11.38 -16.87
CA LEU A 18 10.84 -11.94 -15.79
C LEU A 18 11.73 -11.94 -14.54
N GLY A 19 11.81 -10.79 -13.88
CA GLY A 19 12.45 -10.68 -12.58
C GLY A 19 13.36 -9.46 -12.44
N GLU A 20 12.81 -8.25 -12.53
CA GLU A 20 13.47 -7.12 -11.85
C GLU A 20 13.41 -7.40 -10.34
N GLU A 21 14.55 -7.76 -9.76
CA GLU A 21 14.74 -7.79 -8.32
C GLU A 21 14.69 -6.33 -7.82
N TRP A 22 13.51 -5.89 -7.37
CA TRP A 22 13.35 -4.54 -6.82
C TRP A 22 14.34 -4.33 -5.67
N LYS A 23 15.11 -3.26 -5.76
CA LYS A 23 16.04 -2.82 -4.73
C LYS A 23 15.80 -1.36 -4.41
N ALA A 24 15.99 -1.00 -3.15
CA ALA A 24 16.01 0.40 -2.77
C ALA A 24 17.15 1.13 -3.49
N SER A 25 16.92 2.40 -3.84
CA SER A 25 17.93 3.24 -4.47
C SER A 25 19.03 3.61 -3.47
N HIS A 26 20.18 4.07 -3.98
CA HIS A 26 21.27 4.51 -3.11
C HIS A 26 20.83 5.69 -2.23
N GLU A 27 20.04 6.61 -2.78
CA GLU A 27 19.50 7.78 -2.10
C GLU A 27 18.55 7.39 -0.95
N ALA A 28 17.72 6.37 -1.16
CA ALA A 28 16.82 5.82 -0.14
C ALA A 28 17.60 5.22 1.04
N LEU A 29 18.61 4.40 0.75
CA LEU A 29 19.47 3.80 1.77
C LEU A 29 20.30 4.86 2.50
N ALA A 30 20.83 5.84 1.77
CA ALA A 30 21.55 6.97 2.35
C ALA A 30 20.65 7.76 3.29
N PHE A 31 19.40 8.07 2.89
CA PHE A 31 18.43 8.75 3.73
C PHE A 31 18.19 8.01 5.06
N MET A 32 17.95 6.69 5.01
CA MET A 32 17.72 5.88 6.22
C MET A 32 18.96 5.82 7.13
N SER A 33 20.14 5.67 6.54
CA SER A 33 21.40 5.60 7.30
C SER A 33 21.82 6.92 7.96
N ASP A 34 21.32 8.05 7.43
CA ASP A 34 21.61 9.40 7.90
C ASP A 34 20.60 9.89 8.95
N ILE A 35 19.68 9.04 9.41
CA ILE A 35 18.71 9.43 10.46
C ILE A 35 19.44 9.57 11.80
N GLU A 36 19.46 10.78 12.35
CA GLU A 36 20.04 11.00 13.66
C GLU A 36 19.08 10.53 14.77
N PRO A 37 19.57 9.88 15.85
CA PRO A 37 18.74 9.53 16.99
C PRO A 37 17.98 10.71 17.61
N ALA A 38 18.56 11.92 17.54
CA ALA A 38 17.91 13.13 18.02
C ALA A 38 16.71 13.56 17.16
N GLU A 39 16.70 13.25 15.86
CA GLU A 39 15.56 13.47 14.98
C GLU A 39 14.42 12.52 15.32
N LEU A 40 14.71 11.23 15.57
CA LEU A 40 13.71 10.24 15.98
C LEU A 40 13.02 10.62 17.30
N LEU A 41 13.79 11.17 18.24
CA LEU A 41 13.23 11.66 19.50
C LEU A 41 12.27 12.85 19.31
N LYS A 42 12.43 13.64 18.24
CA LYS A 42 11.44 14.68 17.91
C LYS A 42 10.13 14.08 17.42
N CYS A 43 10.14 12.86 16.90
CA CYS A 43 8.93 12.15 16.44
C CYS A 43 8.15 11.44 17.56
N THR A 44 8.61 11.44 18.82
CA THR A 44 7.97 10.68 19.91
C THR A 44 6.77 11.41 20.51
N PHE A 45 5.73 11.60 19.71
CA PHE A 45 4.47 12.19 20.11
C PHE A 45 3.29 11.48 19.44
N PRO A 46 2.10 11.53 20.06
CA PRO A 46 0.88 11.01 19.46
C PRO A 46 0.27 11.98 18.46
N ASP A 47 -0.27 11.48 17.35
CA ASP A 47 -1.27 12.19 16.54
C ASP A 47 -2.65 11.55 16.74
N SER A 48 -3.69 12.37 16.62
CA SER A 48 -5.08 11.93 16.52
C SER A 48 -5.83 12.77 15.51
N LEU A 49 -6.36 12.11 14.48
CA LEU A 49 -7.16 12.71 13.42
C LEU A 49 -8.58 12.15 13.44
N VAL A 50 -9.55 12.96 13.04
CA VAL A 50 -10.92 12.50 12.78
C VAL A 50 -11.01 12.08 11.32
N THR A 51 -11.59 10.91 11.07
CA THR A 51 -11.88 10.42 9.72
C THR A 51 -13.22 11.00 9.29
N VAL A 52 -13.25 11.72 8.17
CA VAL A 52 -14.48 12.35 7.66
C VAL A 52 -14.83 11.82 6.27
N SER A 53 -16.13 11.73 5.98
CA SER A 53 -16.61 11.50 4.61
C SER A 53 -16.38 12.73 3.73
N GLU A 54 -16.52 12.58 2.40
CA GLU A 54 -16.51 13.73 1.49
C GLU A 54 -17.58 14.80 1.85
N GLY A 55 -18.68 14.37 2.48
CA GLY A 55 -19.73 15.25 2.99
C GLY A 55 -19.46 15.84 4.37
N GLY A 56 -18.27 15.62 4.95
CA GLY A 56 -17.87 16.14 6.26
C GLY A 56 -18.45 15.39 7.46
N ARG A 57 -19.06 14.21 7.25
CA ARG A 57 -19.59 13.39 8.35
C ARG A 57 -18.43 12.68 9.05
N ASP A 58 -18.41 12.70 10.39
CA ASP A 58 -17.49 11.88 11.19
C ASP A 58 -17.78 10.38 10.93
N LEU A 59 -16.76 9.68 10.47
CA LEU A 59 -16.77 8.26 10.17
C LEU A 59 -15.90 7.45 11.14
N GLY A 60 -15.09 8.10 11.97
CA GLY A 60 -14.10 7.41 12.79
C GLY A 60 -12.91 8.25 13.21
N ARG A 61 -11.85 7.56 13.64
CA ARG A 61 -10.63 8.15 14.16
C ARG A 61 -9.41 7.41 13.65
N PHE A 62 -8.37 8.18 13.35
CA PHE A 62 -7.02 7.69 13.16
C PHE A 62 -6.12 8.17 14.31
N THR A 63 -5.32 7.29 14.88
CA THR A 63 -4.32 7.62 15.90
C THR A 63 -3.00 6.97 15.57
N VAL A 64 -1.90 7.64 15.85
CA VAL A 64 -0.55 7.06 15.75
C VAL A 64 0.28 7.54 16.93
N THR A 65 0.99 6.62 17.56
CA THR A 65 1.90 6.86 18.69
C THR A 65 3.28 6.36 18.32
N VAL A 66 4.30 7.07 18.79
CA VAL A 66 5.71 6.69 18.60
C VAL A 66 6.41 6.87 19.94
N GLU A 67 7.05 5.81 20.41
CA GLU A 67 7.69 5.77 21.73
C GLU A 67 9.06 5.11 21.62
N VAL A 68 9.98 5.46 22.53
CA VAL A 68 11.24 4.73 22.68
C VAL A 68 10.95 3.42 23.39
N ALA A 69 11.41 2.32 22.81
CA ALA A 69 11.18 0.98 23.33
C ALA A 69 12.45 0.13 23.30
N ARG A 70 12.29 -1.14 23.69
CA ARG A 70 13.31 -2.17 23.51
C ARG A 70 12.65 -3.44 22.99
N ARG A 71 13.24 -4.06 21.98
CA ARG A 71 12.84 -5.37 21.46
C ARG A 71 14.08 -6.25 21.37
N VAL A 72 14.00 -7.47 21.90
CA VAL A 72 15.15 -8.41 21.99
C VAL A 72 16.42 -7.74 22.55
N GLN A 73 16.27 -6.93 23.61
CA GLN A 73 17.35 -6.14 24.26
C GLN A 73 17.99 -5.02 23.42
N GLN A 74 17.57 -4.82 22.17
CA GLN A 74 17.99 -3.73 21.32
C GLN A 74 17.07 -2.51 21.51
N PRO A 75 17.63 -1.28 21.70
CA PRO A 75 16.85 -0.05 21.64
C PRO A 75 16.19 0.12 20.27
N CYS A 76 14.92 0.50 20.27
CA CYS A 76 14.12 0.69 19.06
C CYS A 76 13.05 1.76 19.26
N MET A 77 12.33 2.07 18.19
CA MET A 77 11.11 2.86 18.21
C MET A 77 9.92 1.91 18.15
N LEU A 78 8.97 2.05 19.08
CA LEU A 78 7.65 1.41 19.00
C LEU A 78 6.70 2.39 18.34
N LEU A 79 6.20 2.02 17.16
CA LEU A 79 5.11 2.72 16.51
C LEU A 79 3.83 1.90 16.68
N HIS A 80 2.77 2.54 17.13
CA HIS A 80 1.44 1.94 17.15
C HIS A 80 0.44 2.89 16.51
N ALA A 81 -0.18 2.46 15.40
CA ALA A 81 -1.19 3.23 14.69
C ALA A 81 -2.46 2.43 14.51
N GLN A 82 -3.59 3.15 14.49
CA GLN A 82 -4.91 2.57 14.41
C GLN A 82 -5.82 3.50 13.62
N SER A 83 -6.54 2.95 12.66
CA SER A 83 -7.67 3.59 11.98
C SER A 83 -8.92 2.81 12.33
N GLN A 84 -9.89 3.44 12.97
CA GLN A 84 -11.17 2.81 13.31
C GLN A 84 -12.30 3.67 12.76
N GLY A 85 -13.26 3.05 12.11
CA GLY A 85 -14.46 3.73 11.66
C GLY A 85 -15.58 2.78 11.35
N ALA A 86 -16.62 3.33 10.72
CA ALA A 86 -17.73 2.53 10.20
C ALA A 86 -18.10 2.99 8.79
N ILE A 87 -18.32 2.03 7.90
CA ILE A 87 -18.90 2.23 6.57
C ILE A 87 -20.31 1.66 6.61
N ASN A 88 -21.33 2.49 6.42
CA ASN A 88 -22.74 2.07 6.52
C ASN A 88 -23.06 1.34 7.85
N ASP A 89 -22.55 1.88 8.97
CA ASP A 89 -22.65 1.30 10.33
C ASP A 89 -21.93 -0.04 10.54
N SER A 90 -21.29 -0.60 9.51
CA SER A 90 -20.39 -1.75 9.63
C SER A 90 -19.00 -1.32 10.08
N PRO A 91 -18.51 -1.81 11.24
CA PRO A 91 -17.17 -1.48 11.72
C PRO A 91 -16.08 -1.94 10.76
N CYS A 92 -15.13 -1.07 10.49
CA CYS A 92 -13.92 -1.37 9.75
C CYS A 92 -12.72 -0.68 10.39
N GLY A 93 -11.52 -1.18 10.12
CA GLY A 93 -10.33 -0.54 10.62
C GLY A 93 -9.05 -1.28 10.30
N THR A 94 -7.96 -0.58 10.59
CA THR A 94 -6.60 -1.12 10.54
C THR A 94 -5.91 -0.85 11.86
N THR A 95 -4.99 -1.72 12.25
CA THR A 95 -4.09 -1.55 13.39
C THR A 95 -2.73 -2.05 12.99
N VAL A 96 -1.69 -1.27 13.26
CA VAL A 96 -0.30 -1.64 13.02
C VAL A 96 0.51 -1.37 14.28
N THR A 97 1.33 -2.34 14.68
CA THR A 97 2.30 -2.20 15.77
C THR A 97 3.66 -2.62 15.23
N ALA A 98 4.61 -1.70 15.16
CA ALA A 98 5.91 -1.93 14.57
C ALA A 98 7.04 -1.57 15.55
N TYR A 99 8.04 -2.44 15.65
CA TYR A 99 9.30 -2.18 16.34
C TYR A 99 10.36 -1.90 15.29
N LEU A 100 10.89 -0.68 15.28
CA LEU A 100 11.76 -0.15 14.23
C LEU A 100 13.14 0.23 14.81
N THR A 101 14.21 -0.10 14.11
CA THR A 101 15.55 0.42 14.45
C THR A 101 15.65 1.93 14.18
N THR A 102 16.80 2.53 14.48
CA THR A 102 17.04 3.96 14.22
C THR A 102 17.12 4.29 12.73
N ASP A 103 17.54 3.33 11.90
CA ASP A 103 17.50 3.39 10.45
C ASP A 103 16.19 2.85 9.86
N LEU A 104 15.13 2.71 10.68
CA LEU A 104 13.78 2.28 10.30
C LEU A 104 13.67 0.84 9.77
N GLU A 105 14.68 0.00 9.99
CA GLU A 105 14.58 -1.45 9.74
C GLU A 105 13.53 -2.06 10.69
N VAL A 106 12.65 -2.88 10.13
CA VAL A 106 11.57 -3.52 10.89
C VAL A 106 12.13 -4.72 11.64
N LEU A 107 12.13 -4.67 12.97
CA LEU A 107 12.47 -5.81 13.83
C LEU A 107 11.29 -6.79 13.93
N GLU A 108 10.09 -6.23 14.08
CA GLU A 108 8.83 -6.96 14.18
C GLU A 108 7.66 -6.02 13.85
N GLU A 109 6.66 -6.49 13.12
CA GLU A 109 5.45 -5.75 12.83
C GLU A 109 4.22 -6.66 12.86
N ASP A 110 3.19 -6.23 13.60
CA ASP A 110 1.86 -6.81 13.59
C ASP A 110 0.92 -5.86 12.85
N TYR A 111 0.32 -6.32 11.76
CA TYR A 111 -0.71 -5.62 11.01
C TYR A 111 -2.04 -6.38 11.08
N HIS A 112 -3.13 -5.67 11.35
CA HIS A 112 -4.49 -6.20 11.35
C HIS A 112 -5.41 -5.25 10.59
N GLU A 113 -6.20 -5.79 9.68
CA GLU A 113 -7.24 -5.10 8.93
C GLU A 113 -8.53 -5.88 9.06
N TYR A 114 -9.65 -5.19 9.27
CA TYR A 114 -10.95 -5.83 9.33
C TYR A 114 -12.06 -4.98 8.73
N VAL A 115 -13.07 -5.65 8.20
CA VAL A 115 -14.34 -5.07 7.75
C VAL A 115 -15.45 -6.02 8.15
N LYS A 116 -16.45 -5.55 8.90
CA LYS A 116 -17.57 -6.36 9.40
C LYS A 116 -18.87 -6.07 8.64
N LEU A 117 -18.86 -6.35 7.34
CA LEU A 117 -20.05 -6.30 6.49
C LEU A 117 -20.81 -7.61 6.55
N GLU A 118 -22.14 -7.55 6.63
CA GLU A 118 -23.00 -8.74 6.63
C GLU A 118 -22.81 -9.53 5.32
N GLY A 119 -22.43 -10.81 5.43
CA GLY A 119 -22.13 -11.69 4.29
C GLY A 119 -20.79 -11.44 3.58
N HIS A 120 -20.05 -10.39 3.95
CA HIS A 120 -18.80 -9.97 3.29
C HIS A 120 -17.72 -9.51 4.28
N SER A 121 -17.64 -10.17 5.43
CA SER A 121 -16.63 -9.83 6.43
C SER A 121 -15.23 -10.18 5.94
N LEU A 122 -14.27 -9.28 6.20
CA LEU A 122 -12.85 -9.48 5.98
C LEU A 122 -12.14 -9.35 7.33
N ASP A 123 -11.23 -10.27 7.63
CA ASP A 123 -10.23 -10.15 8.71
C ASP A 123 -8.88 -10.57 8.13
N ARG A 124 -7.91 -9.67 8.09
CA ARG A 124 -6.57 -9.91 7.56
C ARG A 124 -5.56 -9.59 8.63
N ARG A 125 -4.69 -10.54 8.96
CA ARG A 125 -3.59 -10.36 9.90
C ARG A 125 -2.29 -10.70 9.21
N CYS A 126 -1.27 -9.88 9.39
CA CYS A 126 0.08 -10.12 8.93
C CYS A 126 1.02 -9.92 10.09
N HIS A 127 1.89 -10.90 10.35
CA HIS A 127 2.93 -10.84 11.35
C HIS A 127 4.28 -10.96 10.66
N MET A 128 5.14 -9.98 10.87
CA MET A 128 6.49 -9.92 10.33
C MET A 128 7.48 -9.94 11.51
N VAL A 129 8.50 -10.79 11.48
CA VAL A 129 9.50 -10.85 12.55
C VAL A 129 10.86 -11.26 12.02
N GLN A 130 11.91 -10.57 12.48
CA GLN A 130 13.28 -10.97 12.19
C GLN A 130 13.69 -12.20 13.02
N ARG A 131 14.24 -13.21 12.35
CA ARG A 131 14.80 -14.40 12.97
C ARG A 131 15.95 -14.96 12.14
N ASP A 132 17.10 -15.19 12.77
CA ASP A 132 18.27 -15.84 12.15
C ASP A 132 18.70 -15.20 10.80
N GLY A 133 18.64 -13.87 10.71
CA GLY A 133 18.99 -13.11 9.49
C GLY A 133 17.95 -13.18 8.37
N GLN A 134 16.76 -13.68 8.66
CA GLN A 134 15.59 -13.69 7.78
C GLN A 134 14.48 -12.82 8.36
N MET A 135 13.66 -12.25 7.49
CA MET A 135 12.31 -11.77 7.84
C MET A 135 11.32 -12.89 7.57
N LEU A 136 10.68 -13.39 8.62
CA LEU A 136 9.57 -14.32 8.52
C LEU A 136 8.27 -13.52 8.45
N ILE A 137 7.40 -13.86 7.50
CA ILE A 137 6.13 -13.15 7.28
C ILE A 137 5.02 -14.19 7.21
N ASP A 138 4.11 -14.14 8.18
CA ASP A 138 2.92 -14.99 8.24
C ASP A 138 1.67 -14.13 8.07
N LYS A 139 0.85 -14.46 7.08
CA LYS A 139 -0.39 -13.75 6.81
C LYS A 139 -1.57 -14.71 6.84
N VAL A 140 -2.62 -14.32 7.55
CA VAL A 140 -3.90 -15.01 7.63
C VAL A 140 -4.98 -14.08 7.10
N THR A 141 -5.77 -14.53 6.14
CA THR A 141 -6.92 -13.78 5.62
C THR A 141 -8.17 -14.63 5.75
N THR A 142 -9.18 -14.10 6.43
CA THR A 142 -10.50 -14.70 6.58
C THR A 142 -11.52 -13.85 5.82
N VAL A 143 -12.22 -14.45 4.87
CA VAL A 143 -13.32 -13.84 4.11
C VAL A 143 -14.58 -14.67 4.32
N GLY A 144 -15.56 -14.11 5.03
CA GLY A 144 -16.72 -14.88 5.48
C GLY A 144 -16.29 -16.08 6.35
N GLU A 145 -16.57 -17.29 5.87
CA GLU A 145 -16.18 -18.55 6.54
C GLU A 145 -14.85 -19.13 6.03
N GLU A 146 -14.33 -18.62 4.90
CA GLU A 146 -13.10 -19.12 4.28
C GLU A 146 -11.88 -18.46 4.93
N THR A 147 -10.85 -19.26 5.21
CA THR A 147 -9.58 -18.76 5.76
C THR A 147 -8.42 -19.28 4.94
N THR A 148 -7.55 -18.37 4.51
CA THR A 148 -6.29 -18.67 3.83
C THR A 148 -5.10 -18.27 4.72
N THR A 149 -3.99 -18.98 4.54
CA THR A 149 -2.74 -18.70 5.25
C THR A 149 -1.60 -18.76 4.26
N GLU A 150 -0.74 -17.75 4.29
CA GLU A 150 0.43 -17.59 3.45
C GLU A 150 1.63 -17.28 4.33
N SER A 151 2.75 -17.93 4.06
CA SER A 151 3.99 -17.72 4.80
C SER A 151 5.14 -17.57 3.82
N VAL A 152 5.94 -16.52 3.96
CA VAL A 152 7.16 -16.31 3.18
C VAL A 152 8.34 -15.99 4.11
N SER A 153 9.55 -16.22 3.62
CA SER A 153 10.78 -15.87 4.31
C SER A 153 11.73 -15.20 3.33
N HIS A 154 12.25 -14.04 3.72
CA HIS A 154 13.21 -13.29 2.91
C HIS A 154 14.50 -13.06 3.70
N PRO A 155 15.68 -13.23 3.09
CA PRO A 155 16.92 -12.79 3.70
C PRO A 155 16.88 -11.29 4.00
N MET A 156 17.32 -10.86 5.18
CA MET A 156 17.36 -9.42 5.50
C MET A 156 18.20 -8.63 4.48
N SER A 157 19.20 -9.25 3.87
CA SER A 157 20.02 -8.64 2.81
C SER A 157 19.23 -8.21 1.57
N VAL A 158 18.09 -8.84 1.25
CA VAL A 158 17.24 -8.45 0.12
C VAL A 158 16.17 -7.43 0.52
N LEU A 159 15.96 -7.22 1.83
CA LEU A 159 14.97 -6.29 2.38
C LEU A 159 15.57 -4.94 2.78
N SER A 160 16.79 -4.64 2.35
CA SER A 160 17.41 -3.33 2.60
C SER A 160 16.56 -2.22 1.97
N GLY A 161 16.14 -1.26 2.80
CA GLY A 161 15.22 -0.20 2.39
C GLY A 161 13.75 -0.62 2.31
N LEU A 162 13.35 -1.68 3.01
CA LEU A 162 11.95 -2.06 3.15
C LEU A 162 11.14 -1.02 3.95
N VAL A 163 10.05 -0.57 3.36
CA VAL A 163 9.07 0.33 3.97
C VAL A 163 7.73 -0.40 4.10
N THR A 164 7.33 -0.65 5.33
CA THR A 164 6.06 -1.29 5.71
C THR A 164 5.01 -0.24 6.08
N GLU A 165 3.81 -0.67 6.46
CA GLU A 165 2.77 0.26 6.92
C GLU A 165 3.22 1.01 8.18
N GLY A 166 3.88 0.32 9.13
CA GLY A 166 4.43 0.94 10.32
C GLY A 166 5.59 1.88 10.01
N SER A 167 6.62 1.41 9.31
CA SER A 167 7.82 2.25 9.05
C SER A 167 7.53 3.44 8.14
N SER A 168 6.56 3.35 7.23
CA SER A 168 6.15 4.47 6.38
C SER A 168 5.63 5.67 7.17
N LEU A 169 4.89 5.44 8.25
CA LEU A 169 4.32 6.52 9.07
C LEU A 169 5.42 7.33 9.76
N LEU A 170 6.44 6.65 10.29
CA LEU A 170 7.59 7.32 10.91
C LEU A 170 8.50 7.97 9.86
N LEU A 171 8.71 7.30 8.72
CA LEU A 171 9.49 7.83 7.60
C LEU A 171 8.90 9.16 7.08
N MET A 172 7.58 9.23 6.86
CA MET A 172 6.93 10.45 6.40
C MET A 172 7.05 11.60 7.41
N ARG A 173 6.99 11.31 8.73
CA ARG A 173 7.25 12.33 9.77
C ARG A 173 8.69 12.87 9.68
N LEU A 174 9.69 12.00 9.48
CA LEU A 174 11.09 12.41 9.35
C LEU A 174 11.34 13.23 8.08
N ILE A 175 10.77 12.81 6.95
CA ILE A 175 10.79 13.58 5.70
C ILE A 175 10.20 14.98 5.92
N ALA A 176 9.07 15.08 6.63
CA ALA A 176 8.43 16.36 6.93
C ALA A 176 9.27 17.24 7.87
N LEU A 177 9.92 16.67 8.88
CA LEU A 177 10.83 17.41 9.76
C LEU A 177 12.03 17.96 8.99
N ARG A 178 12.55 17.22 8.01
CA ARG A 178 13.62 17.67 7.12
C ARG A 178 13.14 18.63 6.03
N LYS A 179 11.81 18.74 5.83
CA LYS A 179 11.16 19.53 4.77
C LYS A 179 11.75 19.29 3.38
N THR A 180 12.19 18.05 3.12
CA THR A 180 12.88 17.69 1.89
C THR A 180 12.59 16.24 1.56
N VAL A 181 12.12 16.00 0.33
CA VAL A 181 12.07 14.67 -0.26
C VAL A 181 13.23 14.55 -1.24
N PRO A 182 14.25 13.70 -1.01
CA PRO A 182 15.35 13.54 -1.96
C PRO A 182 14.84 13.09 -3.34
N GLU A 183 15.42 13.66 -4.40
CA GLU A 183 15.12 13.25 -5.77
C GLU A 183 15.50 11.78 -6.00
N HIS A 184 14.74 11.09 -6.84
CA HIS A 184 14.98 9.69 -7.24
C HIS A 184 14.93 8.66 -6.10
N MET A 185 14.46 9.05 -4.91
CA MET A 185 14.34 8.16 -3.76
C MET A 185 13.29 7.06 -4.01
N THR A 186 13.77 5.82 -4.12
CA THR A 186 12.92 4.63 -4.32
C THR A 186 13.21 3.61 -3.23
N PHE A 187 12.16 3.12 -2.57
CA PHE A 187 12.22 2.04 -1.59
C PHE A 187 11.53 0.80 -2.13
N ILE A 188 11.61 -0.28 -1.35
CA ILE A 188 10.82 -1.49 -1.56
C ILE A 188 9.70 -1.57 -0.52
N SER A 189 8.61 -2.23 -0.87
CA SER A 189 7.46 -2.54 -0.01
C SER A 189 7.02 -3.98 -0.30
N LEU A 190 6.03 -4.46 0.43
CA LEU A 190 5.35 -5.70 0.12
C LEU A 190 3.94 -5.41 -0.36
N ASP A 191 3.48 -6.14 -1.38
CA ASP A 191 2.10 -6.09 -1.84
C ASP A 191 1.20 -7.06 -1.04
N GLN A 192 -0.08 -7.12 -1.41
CA GLN A 192 -1.01 -8.04 -0.80
C GLN A 192 -0.60 -9.50 -0.98
N GLY A 193 0.14 -9.87 -2.03
CA GLY A 193 0.67 -11.21 -2.26
C GLY A 193 2.00 -11.50 -1.55
N LEU A 194 2.46 -10.62 -0.66
CA LEU A 194 3.77 -10.69 0.01
C LEU A 194 4.96 -10.67 -0.97
N ARG A 195 4.78 -10.10 -2.16
CA ARG A 195 5.86 -9.91 -3.14
C ARG A 195 6.53 -8.57 -2.91
N ILE A 196 7.84 -8.55 -3.10
CA ILE A 196 8.62 -7.32 -3.07
C ILE A 196 8.21 -6.46 -4.27
N ILE A 197 7.77 -5.24 -3.99
CA ILE A 197 7.35 -4.24 -4.97
C ILE A 197 8.00 -2.90 -4.68
N ARG A 198 7.82 -1.95 -5.57
CA ARG A 198 8.35 -0.59 -5.44
C ARG A 198 7.43 0.31 -4.61
N THR A 199 8.01 1.21 -3.82
CA THR A 199 7.31 2.38 -3.26
C THR A 199 8.16 3.64 -3.39
N THR A 200 7.51 4.79 -3.62
CA THR A 200 8.16 6.09 -3.81
C THR A 200 7.55 7.13 -2.90
N PHE A 201 8.30 8.21 -2.67
CA PHE A 201 7.84 9.39 -1.95
C PHE A 201 8.08 10.64 -2.79
N SER A 202 7.15 11.59 -2.73
CA SER A 202 7.22 12.87 -3.44
C SER A 202 6.71 13.99 -2.54
N GLU A 203 7.26 15.20 -2.77
CA GLU A 203 6.74 16.41 -2.13
C GLU A 203 5.44 16.84 -2.81
N LEU A 204 4.43 17.19 -2.01
CA LEU A 204 3.19 17.79 -2.49
C LEU A 204 3.30 19.31 -2.49
N ALA A 205 2.49 19.97 -3.32
CA ALA A 205 2.46 21.42 -3.38
C ALA A 205 2.19 22.06 -2.01
N PRO A 206 2.79 23.23 -1.71
CA PRO A 206 2.54 23.95 -0.47
C PRO A 206 1.03 24.15 -0.25
N LYS A 207 0.59 23.87 0.98
CA LYS A 207 -0.81 23.97 1.36
C LYS A 207 -0.93 24.76 2.65
N GLN A 208 -1.94 25.62 2.70
CA GLN A 208 -2.32 26.35 3.90
C GLN A 208 -3.48 25.59 4.57
N MET A 209 -3.43 25.42 5.89
CA MET A 209 -4.47 24.75 6.66
C MET A 209 -4.83 25.55 7.91
N GLU A 210 -6.11 25.58 8.24
CA GLU A 210 -6.61 26.16 9.49
C GLU A 210 -6.32 25.19 10.64
N VAL A 211 -5.57 25.65 11.65
CA VAL A 211 -5.25 24.91 12.86
C VAL A 211 -5.61 25.80 14.05
N GLY A 212 -6.77 25.51 14.67
CA GLY A 212 -7.34 26.41 15.67
C GLY A 212 -7.81 27.71 15.02
N ASP A 213 -7.25 28.84 15.46
CA ASP A 213 -7.55 30.18 14.95
C ASP A 213 -6.47 30.72 13.98
N GLU A 214 -5.48 29.90 13.63
CA GLU A 214 -4.36 30.28 12.78
C GLU A 214 -4.34 29.50 11.46
N THR A 215 -4.08 30.20 10.36
CA THR A 215 -3.72 29.57 9.09
C THR A 215 -2.22 29.30 9.08
N VAL A 216 -1.83 28.03 8.96
CA VAL A 216 -0.43 27.62 8.93
C VAL A 216 -0.09 26.89 7.63
N GLU A 217 1.14 27.08 7.17
CA GLU A 217 1.68 26.32 6.06
C GLU A 217 2.06 24.91 6.53
N VAL A 218 1.60 23.90 5.79
CA VAL A 218 1.88 22.49 6.06
C VAL A 218 2.76 21.88 4.97
N PHE A 219 3.64 20.97 5.37
CA PHE A 219 4.50 20.23 4.45
C PHE A 219 3.80 18.95 4.02
N GLY A 220 3.64 18.74 2.72
CA GLY A 220 2.92 17.60 2.18
C GLY A 220 3.87 16.53 1.63
N VAL A 221 3.60 15.27 1.98
CA VAL A 221 4.32 14.09 1.50
C VAL A 221 3.31 13.14 0.87
N GLU A 222 3.61 12.71 -0.35
CA GLU A 222 2.90 11.65 -1.04
C GLU A 222 3.73 10.36 -1.01
N ARG A 223 3.09 9.23 -0.71
CA ARG A 223 3.64 7.88 -0.86
C ARG A 223 2.83 7.15 -1.93
N ILE A 224 3.50 6.53 -2.89
CA ILE A 224 2.85 5.62 -3.86
C ILE A 224 3.42 4.22 -3.67
N VAL A 225 2.56 3.21 -3.61
CA VAL A 225 2.90 1.78 -3.55
C VAL A 225 2.44 1.12 -4.84
N TYR A 226 3.36 0.56 -5.62
CA TYR A 226 3.10 0.04 -6.97
C TYR A 226 2.80 -1.46 -6.95
N SER A 227 1.57 -1.84 -6.58
CA SER A 227 1.10 -3.23 -6.72
C SER A 227 0.82 -3.54 -8.20
N VAL A 228 1.28 -4.70 -8.67
CA VAL A 228 1.01 -5.19 -10.03
C VAL A 228 -0.44 -5.66 -10.17
N GLU A 229 -0.98 -6.28 -9.12
CA GLU A 229 -2.31 -6.90 -9.14
C GLU A 229 -3.42 -5.91 -8.75
N ASP A 230 -3.17 -5.03 -7.80
CA ASP A 230 -4.18 -4.13 -7.23
C ASP A 230 -4.12 -2.71 -7.82
N GLY A 231 -3.12 -2.43 -8.65
CA GLY A 231 -2.79 -1.08 -9.09
C GLY A 231 -2.10 -0.24 -8.01
N PRO A 232 -1.70 1.00 -8.34
CA PRO A 232 -1.01 1.87 -7.39
C PRO A 232 -1.96 2.38 -6.29
N THR A 233 -1.54 2.27 -5.04
CA THR A 233 -2.21 2.92 -3.91
C THR A 233 -1.41 4.14 -3.47
N THR A 234 -2.09 5.27 -3.26
CA THR A 234 -1.47 6.54 -2.92
C THR A 234 -1.92 7.01 -1.53
N TRP A 235 -0.97 7.50 -0.74
CA TRP A 235 -1.26 8.20 0.51
C TRP A 235 -0.72 9.62 0.41
N GLN A 236 -1.55 10.60 0.70
CA GLN A 236 -1.17 11.99 0.82
C GLN A 236 -1.31 12.41 2.28
N CYS A 237 -0.19 12.79 2.90
CA CYS A 237 -0.14 13.26 4.27
C CYS A 237 0.37 14.70 4.30
N TYR A 238 -0.19 15.53 5.17
CA TYR A 238 0.33 16.87 5.45
C TYR A 238 0.72 16.97 6.92
N PHE A 239 1.83 17.65 7.18
CA PHE A 239 2.43 17.76 8.51
C PHE A 239 2.67 19.21 8.90
N LEU A 240 2.54 19.48 10.20
CA LEU A 240 2.94 20.73 10.82
C LEU A 240 4.48 20.82 10.90
N ALA A 241 4.98 22.04 11.16
CA ALA A 241 6.42 22.28 11.24
C ALA A 241 7.15 21.51 12.37
N ASP A 242 6.42 21.05 13.38
CA ASP A 242 6.93 20.24 14.48
C ASP A 242 6.80 18.73 14.24
N GLY A 243 6.28 18.32 13.08
CA GLY A 243 6.13 16.93 12.65
C GLY A 243 4.76 16.32 12.90
N HIS A 244 3.82 17.00 13.58
CA HIS A 244 2.47 16.47 13.79
C HIS A 244 1.73 16.30 12.46
N MET A 245 1.02 15.19 12.30
CA MET A 245 0.19 14.95 11.13
C MET A 245 -1.08 15.80 11.21
N ALA A 246 -1.31 16.65 10.21
CA ALA A 246 -2.46 17.54 10.09
C ALA A 246 -3.58 16.95 9.22
N SER A 247 -3.24 16.16 8.21
CA SER A 247 -4.21 15.40 7.42
C SER A 247 -3.58 14.18 6.78
N ARG A 248 -4.42 13.17 6.50
CA ARG A 248 -4.04 11.95 5.79
C ARG A 248 -5.21 11.52 4.90
N VAL A 249 -4.92 11.29 3.63
CA VAL A 249 -5.87 10.78 2.64
C VAL A 249 -5.25 9.55 2.00
N GLN A 250 -6.04 8.48 1.88
CA GLN A 250 -5.69 7.33 1.06
C GLN A 250 -6.48 7.44 -0.23
N GLU A 251 -5.79 7.66 -1.33
CA GLU A 251 -6.35 7.63 -2.68
C GLU A 251 -6.03 6.27 -3.30
N GLU A 252 -7.06 5.47 -3.51
CA GLU A 252 -6.96 4.40 -4.49
C GLU A 252 -6.97 5.07 -5.86
N LEU A 253 -5.90 4.90 -6.65
CA LEU A 253 -5.93 5.33 -8.04
C LEU A 253 -6.94 4.42 -8.75
N LYS A 254 -8.22 4.83 -8.76
CA LYS A 254 -9.30 4.22 -9.55
C LYS A 254 -9.02 4.29 -11.06
N ALA A 255 -7.88 4.84 -11.47
CA ALA A 255 -7.53 5.09 -12.87
C ALA A 255 -7.63 3.81 -13.70
N ASP A 256 -7.11 2.67 -13.22
CA ASP A 256 -7.14 1.43 -14.00
C ASP A 256 -8.52 0.78 -14.00
N ASN A 257 -9.26 0.82 -12.88
CA ASN A 257 -10.66 0.37 -12.84
C ASN A 257 -11.57 1.24 -13.72
N ALA A 258 -11.38 2.55 -13.74
CA ALA A 258 -12.16 3.47 -14.57
C ALA A 258 -11.77 3.38 -16.04
N LEU A 259 -10.49 3.16 -16.37
CA LEU A 259 -10.04 2.93 -17.75
C LEU A 259 -10.55 1.59 -18.27
N TYR A 260 -10.47 0.53 -17.46
CA TYR A 260 -11.04 -0.79 -17.76
C TYR A 260 -12.55 -0.71 -17.97
N LEU A 261 -13.31 -0.08 -17.06
CA LEU A 261 -14.75 0.14 -17.23
C LEU A 261 -15.10 1.07 -18.41
N ARG A 262 -14.19 1.97 -18.82
CA ARG A 262 -14.36 2.80 -20.04
C ARG A 262 -14.06 2.01 -21.32
N GLN A 263 -13.07 1.12 -21.29
CA GLN A 263 -12.68 0.27 -22.40
C GLN A 263 -13.64 -0.92 -22.59
N HIS A 264 -14.36 -1.30 -21.53
CA HIS A 264 -15.33 -2.39 -21.51
C HIS A 264 -16.75 -1.89 -21.18
N PRO A 265 -17.39 -1.10 -22.06
CA PRO A 265 -18.77 -0.63 -21.84
C PRO A 265 -19.77 -1.78 -21.68
N GLU A 266 -19.46 -2.98 -22.18
CA GLU A 266 -20.22 -4.21 -21.98
C GLU A 266 -20.32 -4.62 -20.51
N ILE A 267 -19.28 -4.40 -19.71
CA ILE A 267 -19.29 -4.72 -18.27
C ILE A 267 -20.22 -3.74 -17.54
N ARG A 268 -20.17 -2.46 -17.90
CA ARG A 268 -21.06 -1.45 -17.34
C ARG A 268 -22.52 -1.70 -17.72
N ALA A 269 -22.79 -2.09 -18.97
CA ALA A 269 -24.13 -2.45 -19.42
C ALA A 269 -24.63 -3.71 -18.69
N LEU A 270 -23.79 -4.73 -18.56
CA LEU A 270 -24.10 -5.97 -17.85
C LEU A 270 -24.43 -5.72 -16.36
N MET A 271 -23.66 -4.87 -15.69
CA MET A 271 -23.94 -4.46 -14.31
C MET A 271 -25.23 -3.64 -14.19
N SER A 272 -25.48 -2.73 -15.13
CA SER A 272 -26.71 -1.93 -15.17
C SER A 272 -27.94 -2.81 -15.36
N ASP A 273 -27.88 -3.77 -16.29
CA ASP A 273 -28.96 -4.71 -16.56
C ASP A 273 -29.21 -5.61 -15.34
N PHE A 274 -28.14 -6.13 -14.71
CA PHE A 274 -28.26 -6.90 -13.48
C PHE A 274 -28.97 -6.12 -12.37
N LEU A 275 -28.54 -4.89 -12.10
CA LEU A 275 -29.14 -4.02 -11.08
C LEU A 275 -30.60 -3.71 -11.41
N GLN A 276 -30.93 -3.47 -12.69
CA GLN A 276 -32.30 -3.26 -13.12
C GLN A 276 -33.16 -4.51 -12.87
N PHE A 277 -32.67 -5.70 -13.20
CA PHE A 277 -33.36 -6.95 -12.93
C PHE A 277 -33.50 -7.24 -11.44
N LEU A 278 -32.48 -6.91 -10.64
CA LEU A 278 -32.49 -7.05 -9.20
C LEU A 278 -33.57 -6.15 -8.57
N LEU A 279 -33.65 -4.88 -8.99
CA LEU A 279 -34.63 -3.91 -8.50
C LEU A 279 -36.06 -4.23 -8.93
N LEU A 280 -36.22 -4.82 -10.13
CA LEU A 280 -37.53 -5.23 -10.65
C LEU A 280 -38.04 -6.51 -9.99
N ARG A 281 -37.18 -7.52 -9.83
CA ARG A 281 -37.58 -8.84 -9.32
C ARG A 281 -37.55 -8.94 -7.81
N LYS A 282 -36.73 -8.13 -7.13
CA LYS A 282 -36.54 -8.12 -5.67
C LYS A 282 -36.49 -9.55 -5.09
N PRO A 283 -35.59 -10.41 -5.60
CA PRO A 283 -35.49 -11.78 -5.15
C PRO A 283 -35.14 -11.82 -3.66
N GLU A 284 -35.68 -12.81 -2.93
CA GLU A 284 -35.33 -13.02 -1.52
C GLU A 284 -33.86 -13.47 -1.35
N ASP A 285 -33.34 -14.20 -2.34
CA ASP A 285 -31.93 -14.62 -2.41
C ASP A 285 -31.23 -13.94 -3.60
N VAL A 286 -30.56 -12.84 -3.29
CA VAL A 286 -29.81 -12.03 -4.27
C VAL A 286 -28.58 -12.79 -4.81
N PHE A 287 -27.97 -13.67 -4.02
CA PHE A 287 -26.75 -14.38 -4.41
C PHE A 287 -27.05 -15.50 -5.40
N GLN A 288 -28.09 -16.28 -5.15
CA GLN A 288 -28.57 -17.28 -6.11
C GLN A 288 -28.99 -16.61 -7.41
N PHE A 289 -29.69 -15.47 -7.31
CA PHE A 289 -30.10 -14.68 -8.46
C PHE A 289 -28.91 -14.14 -9.27
N ALA A 290 -27.89 -13.60 -8.59
CA ALA A 290 -26.66 -13.16 -9.22
C ALA A 290 -25.93 -14.33 -9.91
N ARG A 291 -25.81 -15.46 -9.22
CA ARG A 291 -25.16 -16.67 -9.77
C ARG A 291 -25.84 -17.12 -11.05
N GLU A 292 -27.17 -17.21 -11.06
CA GLU A 292 -27.95 -17.57 -12.25
C GLU A 292 -27.84 -16.53 -13.36
N TYR A 293 -27.87 -15.24 -13.01
CA TYR A 293 -27.74 -14.14 -13.95
C TYR A 293 -26.37 -14.13 -14.64
N PHE A 294 -25.28 -14.35 -13.90
CA PHE A 294 -23.92 -14.29 -14.42
C PHE A 294 -23.40 -15.60 -15.00
N LEU A 295 -24.03 -16.74 -14.69
CA LEU A 295 -23.63 -18.08 -15.18
C LEU A 295 -23.38 -18.14 -16.70
N PRO A 296 -24.24 -17.54 -17.57
CA PRO A 296 -24.04 -17.60 -19.02
C PRO A 296 -22.81 -16.84 -19.52
N PHE A 297 -22.29 -15.90 -18.74
CA PHE A 297 -21.17 -15.03 -19.11
C PHE A 297 -19.81 -15.63 -18.70
N ALA A 298 -19.78 -16.61 -17.79
CA ALA A 298 -18.56 -17.26 -17.30
C ALA A 298 -17.79 -18.04 -18.39
N SER A 299 -18.43 -18.37 -19.51
CA SER A 299 -17.89 -19.24 -20.56
C SER A 299 -17.08 -18.52 -21.65
N ARG A 300 -16.90 -17.19 -21.56
CA ARG A 300 -16.18 -16.40 -22.56
C ARG A 300 -14.82 -15.94 -22.03
N ARG A 301 -13.82 -16.83 -22.08
CA ARG A 301 -12.41 -16.40 -21.99
C ARG A 301 -12.09 -15.52 -23.20
N PRO A 302 -11.55 -14.31 -23.04
CA PRO A 302 -10.97 -13.59 -24.18
C PRO A 302 -9.82 -14.43 -24.75
N PRO A 303 -9.62 -14.48 -26.09
CA PRO A 303 -8.39 -15.02 -26.64
C PRO A 303 -7.21 -14.20 -26.10
N ALA A 304 -6.10 -14.88 -25.79
CA ALA A 304 -4.87 -14.23 -25.36
C ALA A 304 -4.48 -13.13 -26.37
N PRO A 305 -4.03 -11.95 -25.92
CA PRO A 305 -3.66 -10.87 -26.83
C PRO A 305 -2.46 -11.35 -27.67
N SER A 306 -2.65 -11.35 -29.00
CA SER A 306 -1.56 -11.52 -29.95
C SER A 306 -0.66 -10.29 -29.88
N LEU A 307 0.57 -10.46 -29.40
CA LEU A 307 1.62 -9.47 -29.58
C LEU A 307 1.92 -9.35 -31.09
N GLU A 308 1.30 -8.38 -31.76
CA GLU A 308 1.82 -7.87 -33.02
C GLU A 308 2.96 -6.90 -32.71
N ALA A 309 4.16 -7.24 -33.17
CA ALA A 309 5.32 -6.36 -33.09
C ALA A 309 5.08 -5.10 -33.95
N PRO A 310 5.54 -3.92 -33.51
CA PRO A 310 5.36 -2.69 -34.29
C PRO A 310 6.19 -2.73 -35.58
N PRO A 311 5.69 -2.13 -36.68
CA PRO A 311 6.40 -2.10 -37.94
C PRO A 311 7.68 -1.25 -37.85
N HIS A 312 8.67 -1.71 -38.61
CA HIS A 312 10.05 -1.22 -38.74
C HIS A 312 10.21 0.29 -38.96
#